data_AF-A0A9E3QD12-F1
#
_entry.id   AF-A0A9E3QD12-F1
#
_cell.length_a   1.000
_cell.length_b   1.000
_cell.length_c   1.000
_cell.angle_alpha   90.00
_cell.angle_beta   90.00
_cell.angle_gamma   90.00
#
_symmetry.space_group_name_H-M   'P 1'
#
loop_
_entity.id
_entity.type
_entity.pdbx_description
1 polymer ?
#
loop_
_entity_poly.entity_id
_entity_poly.type
_entity_poly.pdbx_seq_one_letter_code
_entity_poly.pdbx_strand_id
1 'polypeptide(L)'
;MRDPKHVTDSDAVLVPSQFMADYYREALGLSCTVLPTLVDHEQVRAERSGQDFVVFINPSVENGVYAFARIADELGRRRPDIPLLIVEAQGTEETLAG
;
A
#
# COMPACT_ATOMS: atom_id res chain seq x y z
N MET A 1 -4.57 -13.96 4.51
CA MET A 1 -4.81 -15.38 4.89
C MET A 1 -6.13 -15.48 5.65
N ARG A 2 -6.99 -16.45 5.31
CA ARG A 2 -8.33 -16.62 5.93
C ARG A 2 -8.51 -17.95 6.67
N ASP A 3 -7.56 -18.87 6.52
CA ASP A 3 -7.58 -20.19 7.14
C ASP A 3 -6.17 -20.51 7.64
N PRO A 4 -5.99 -20.83 8.94
CA PRO A 4 -4.67 -21.08 9.52
C PRO A 4 -4.02 -22.37 8.98
N LYS A 5 -4.78 -23.27 8.32
CA LYS A 5 -4.24 -24.51 7.77
C LYS A 5 -3.12 -24.30 6.74
N HIS A 6 -3.05 -23.12 6.13
CA HIS A 6 -2.05 -22.80 5.12
C HIS A 6 -0.66 -22.50 5.71
N VAL A 7 -0.53 -22.39 7.03
CA VAL A 7 0.73 -22.10 7.73
C VAL A 7 1.01 -23.06 8.88
N THR A 8 0.25 -24.15 9.01
CA THR A 8 0.40 -25.12 10.10
C THR A 8 1.80 -25.74 10.16
N ASP A 9 2.43 -25.95 9.00
CA ASP A 9 3.77 -26.56 8.90
C ASP A 9 4.90 -25.51 8.81
N SER A 10 4.61 -24.25 9.13
CA SER A 10 5.60 -23.16 9.07
C SER A 10 6.29 -22.95 10.42
N ASP A 11 7.62 -22.83 10.42
CA ASP A 11 8.39 -22.48 11.63
C ASP A 11 8.15 -21.04 12.09
N ALA A 12 7.81 -20.16 11.16
CA ALA A 12 7.49 -18.76 11.42
C ALA A 12 6.52 -18.20 10.38
N VAL A 13 5.65 -17.28 10.79
CA VAL A 13 4.76 -16.52 9.90
C VAL A 13 5.18 -15.06 9.91
N LEU A 14 5.58 -14.54 8.75
CA LEU A 14 6.02 -13.15 8.60
C LEU A 14 4.87 -12.26 8.12
N VAL A 15 4.76 -11.07 8.71
CA VAL A 15 3.74 -10.07 8.36
C VAL A 15 4.36 -8.66 8.28
N PRO A 16 3.86 -7.74 7.43
CA PRO A 16 4.52 -6.48 7.16
C PRO A 16 4.30 -5.41 8.24
N SER A 17 3.41 -5.65 9.20
CA SER A 17 3.05 -4.65 10.21
C SER A 17 2.52 -5.28 11.49
N GLN A 18 2.60 -4.51 12.58
CA GLN A 18 2.01 -4.89 13.87
C GLN A 18 0.48 -5.03 13.77
N PHE A 19 -0.17 -4.16 12.99
CA PHE A 19 -1.62 -4.26 12.74
C PHE A 19 -2.01 -5.64 12.23
N MET A 20 -1.26 -6.18 11.26
CA MET A 20 -1.57 -7.49 10.69
C MET A 20 -1.25 -8.64 11.67
N ALA A 21 -0.19 -8.52 12.47
CA ALA A 21 0.12 -9.48 13.53
C ALA A 21 -1.00 -9.54 14.58
N ASP A 22 -1.49 -8.38 15.03
CA ASP A 22 -2.58 -8.29 15.99
C ASP A 22 -3.87 -8.86 15.41
N TYR A 23 -4.20 -8.49 14.18
CA TYR A 23 -5.38 -8.99 13.48
C TYR A 23 -5.37 -10.52 13.33
N TYR A 24 -4.24 -11.13 12.95
CA TYR A 24 -4.14 -12.59 12.81
C TYR A 24 -4.08 -13.33 14.14
N ARG A 25 -3.52 -12.71 15.19
CA ARG A 25 -3.62 -13.23 16.55
C ARG A 25 -5.10 -13.33 16.97
N GLU A 26 -5.87 -12.26 16.78
CA GLU A 26 -7.27 -12.20 17.19
C GLU A 26 -8.18 -13.06 16.33
N ALA A 27 -8.00 -13.04 15.01
CA ALA A 27 -8.89 -13.74 14.08
C ALA A 27 -8.56 -15.24 13.95
N LEU A 28 -7.29 -15.63 14.06
CA LEU A 28 -6.81 -16.97 13.70
C LEU A 28 -5.98 -17.66 14.79
N GLY A 29 -5.70 -16.98 15.92
CA GLY A 29 -4.84 -17.52 16.98
C GLY A 29 -3.37 -17.66 16.57
N LEU A 30 -2.95 -16.99 15.49
CA LEU A 30 -1.60 -17.12 14.95
C LEU A 30 -0.63 -16.16 15.64
N SER A 31 0.55 -16.68 15.97
CA SER A 31 1.70 -15.86 16.36
C SER A 31 2.51 -15.50 15.12
N CYS A 32 2.67 -14.21 14.84
CA CYS A 32 3.39 -13.71 13.67
C CYS A 32 4.57 -12.84 14.09
N THR A 33 5.65 -12.90 13.30
CA THR A 33 6.80 -12.01 13.42
C THR A 33 6.65 -10.87 12.43
N VAL A 34 6.78 -9.63 12.90
CA VAL A 34 6.72 -8.45 12.04
C VAL A 34 8.04 -8.29 11.29
N LEU A 35 7.97 -8.29 9.97
CA LEU A 35 9.07 -7.94 9.07
C LEU A 35 8.53 -6.95 8.02
N PRO A 36 8.78 -5.63 8.17
CA PRO A 36 8.25 -4.63 7.26
C PRO A 36 8.84 -4.77 5.86
N THR A 37 8.10 -4.31 4.85
CA THR A 37 8.59 -4.25 3.47
C THR A 37 9.85 -3.41 3.40
N LEU A 38 10.90 -3.98 2.83
CA LEU A 38 12.17 -3.28 2.61
C LEU A 38 12.05 -2.34 1.42
N VAL A 39 12.67 -1.17 1.54
CA VAL A 39 12.76 -0.18 0.46
C VAL A 39 14.24 0.08 0.21
N ASP A 40 14.68 -0.11 -1.03
CA ASP A 40 16.02 0.30 -1.47
C ASP A 40 16.03 1.82 -1.66
N HIS A 41 16.67 2.53 -0.74
CA HIS A 41 16.73 3.99 -0.75
C HIS A 41 17.41 4.56 -1.99
N GLU A 42 18.35 3.84 -2.60
CA GLU A 42 19.02 4.30 -3.81
C GLU A 42 18.09 4.22 -5.03
N GLN A 43 17.12 3.29 -5.03
CA GLN A 43 16.13 3.17 -6.10
C GLN A 43 14.98 4.19 -5.99
N VAL A 44 14.68 4.67 -4.78
CA VAL A 44 13.57 5.61 -4.53
C VAL A 44 14.02 7.05 -4.30
N ARG A 45 15.31 7.33 -4.46
CA ARG A 45 15.86 8.67 -4.28
C ARG A 45 15.40 9.58 -5.42
N ALA A 46 14.65 10.62 -5.09
CA ALA A 46 14.28 11.64 -6.06
C ALA A 46 15.53 12.42 -6.51
N GLU A 47 15.78 12.49 -7.82
CA GLU A 47 16.85 13.29 -8.41
C GLU A 47 16.59 14.80 -8.27
N ARG A 48 15.32 15.20 -8.19
CA ARG A 48 14.87 16.58 -8.04
C ARG A 48 13.80 16.67 -6.94
N SER A 49 13.89 17.70 -6.11
CA SER A 49 12.84 18.06 -5.17
C SER A 49 12.00 19.20 -5.74
N GLY A 50 10.72 18.95 -6.01
CA GLY A 50 9.73 19.95 -6.45
C GLY A 50 8.34 19.59 -5.91
N GLN A 51 7.47 20.60 -5.76
CA GLN A 51 6.06 20.41 -5.39
C GLN A 51 5.22 20.41 -6.68
N ASP A 52 5.38 19.37 -7.49
CA ASP A 52 4.83 19.40 -8.84
C ASP A 52 3.39 18.91 -8.89
N PHE A 53 3.03 17.88 -8.10
CA PHE A 53 1.70 17.26 -8.11
C PHE A 53 1.34 16.67 -6.76
N VAL A 54 0.03 16.55 -6.48
CA VAL A 54 -0.49 15.53 -5.56
C VAL A 54 -0.79 14.27 -6.37
N VAL A 55 -0.11 13.17 -6.03
CA VAL A 55 -0.21 11.91 -6.79
C VAL A 55 -1.13 10.93 -6.08
N PHE A 56 -2.03 10.29 -6.83
CA PHE A 56 -2.83 9.16 -6.38
C PHE A 56 -2.58 7.96 -7.28
N ILE A 57 -2.04 6.89 -6.70
CA ILE A 57 -1.64 5.69 -7.44
C ILE A 57 -2.68 4.59 -7.19
N ASN A 58 -3.06 3.90 -8.27
CA ASN A 58 -4.00 2.78 -8.29
C ASN A 58 -5.38 3.13 -7.69
N PRO A 59 -6.23 3.86 -8.44
CA PRO A 59 -7.53 4.32 -7.96
C PRO A 59 -8.54 3.17 -7.82
N SER A 60 -8.51 2.50 -6.68
CA SER A 60 -9.44 1.43 -6.30
C SER A 60 -10.17 1.74 -5.00
N VAL A 61 -11.21 0.94 -4.69
CA VAL A 61 -11.95 1.07 -3.43
C VAL A 61 -11.03 0.79 -2.23
N GLU A 62 -10.18 -0.22 -2.33
CA GLU A 62 -9.22 -0.63 -1.31
C GLU A 62 -8.15 0.45 -1.05
N ASN A 63 -7.76 1.19 -2.09
CA ASN A 63 -6.84 2.31 -1.98
C ASN A 63 -7.52 3.65 -1.67
N GLY A 64 -8.83 3.63 -1.34
CA GLY A 64 -9.53 4.81 -0.81
C GLY A 64 -9.98 5.82 -1.87
N VAL A 65 -10.32 5.38 -3.09
CA VAL A 65 -10.74 6.28 -4.19
C VAL A 65 -11.86 7.25 -3.81
N TYR A 66 -12.82 6.85 -2.96
CA TYR A 66 -13.90 7.74 -2.51
C TYR A 66 -13.41 8.86 -1.58
N ALA A 67 -12.44 8.57 -0.71
CA ALA A 67 -11.81 9.58 0.12
C ALA A 67 -10.99 10.54 -0.74
N PHE A 68 -10.24 10.00 -1.71
CA PHE A 68 -9.49 10.81 -2.67
C PHE A 68 -10.40 11.73 -3.51
N ALA A 69 -11.56 11.25 -3.97
CA ALA A 69 -12.51 12.06 -4.74
C ALA A 69 -12.96 13.31 -3.97
N ARG A 70 -13.17 13.20 -2.65
CA ARG A 70 -13.49 14.35 -1.79
C ARG A 70 -12.31 15.32 -1.64
N ILE A 71 -11.10 14.80 -1.53
CA ILE A 71 -9.88 15.62 -1.48
C ILE A 71 -9.70 16.38 -2.81
N ALA A 72 -9.89 15.70 -3.93
CA ALA A 72 -9.77 16.27 -5.27
C ALA A 72 -10.80 17.40 -5.51
N ASP A 73 -12.07 17.19 -5.12
CA ASP A 73 -13.13 18.19 -5.21
C ASP A 73 -12.79 19.46 -4.39
N GLU A 74 -12.32 19.27 -3.15
CA GLU A 74 -11.95 20.40 -2.29
C GLU A 74 -10.70 21.14 -2.79
N LEU A 75 -9.71 20.41 -3.31
CA LEU A 75 -8.52 21.00 -3.94
C LEU A 75 -8.91 21.79 -5.19
N GLY A 76 -9.74 21.23 -6.07
CA GLY A 76 -10.22 21.93 -7.26
C GLY A 76 -10.96 23.23 -6.94
N ARG A 77 -11.65 23.28 -5.79
CA ARG A 77 -12.38 24.48 -5.35
C ARG A 77 -11.51 25.51 -4.61
N ARG A 78 -10.60 25.08 -3.73
CA ARG A 78 -9.82 25.99 -2.86
C ARG A 78 -8.41 26.29 -3.37
N ARG A 79 -7.81 25.34 -4.09
CA ARG A 79 -6.42 25.38 -4.56
C ARG A 79 -6.31 24.77 -5.96
N PRO A 80 -7.01 25.33 -6.97
CA PRO A 80 -6.95 24.83 -8.34
C PRO A 80 -5.53 24.96 -8.96
N ASP A 81 -4.63 25.69 -8.31
CA ASP A 81 -3.22 25.81 -8.65
C ASP A 81 -2.39 24.54 -8.34
N ILE A 82 -2.90 23.63 -7.49
CA ILE A 82 -2.24 22.36 -7.17
C ILE A 82 -2.74 21.28 -8.14
N PRO A 83 -1.92 20.80 -9.09
CA PRO A 83 -2.34 19.79 -10.03
C PRO A 83 -2.37 18.40 -9.38
N LEU A 84 -3.30 17.57 -9.86
CA LEU A 84 -3.45 16.17 -9.44
C LEU A 84 -2.90 15.25 -10.53
N LEU A 85 -2.13 14.24 -10.14
CA LEU A 85 -1.66 13.18 -11.05
C LEU A 85 -2.24 11.84 -10.58
N ILE A 86 -3.08 11.24 -11.41
CA ILE A 86 -3.68 9.92 -11.14
C ILE A 86 -2.95 8.89 -11.99
N VAL A 87 -2.33 7.91 -11.36
CA VAL A 87 -1.56 6.87 -12.02
C VAL A 87 -2.25 5.53 -11.80
N GLU A 88 -2.71 4.90 -12.88
CA GLU A 88 -3.20 3.53 -12.80
C GLU A 88 -2.01 2.57 -12.76
N ALA A 89 -2.00 1.66 -11.78
CA ALA A 89 -1.00 0.59 -11.75
C ALA A 89 -1.53 -0.58 -12.58
N GLN A 90 -0.88 -0.90 -13.70
CA GLN A 90 -1.11 -2.18 -14.36
C GLN A 90 -0.29 -3.24 -13.62
N GLY A 91 -0.96 -4.14 -12.90
CA GLY A 91 -0.33 -5.36 -12.42
C GLY A 91 -0.29 -6.36 -13.57
N THR A 92 0.87 -6.59 -14.18
CA THR A 92 1.09 -7.76 -15.04
C THR A 92 1.81 -8.85 -14.25
N GLU A 93 1.25 -10.06 -14.32
CA GLU A 93 1.77 -11.29 -13.70
C GLU A 93 3.25 -11.56 -14.04
N GLU A 94 3.78 -10.97 -15.11
CA GLU A 94 5.20 -10.98 -15.52
C GLU A 94 6.18 -10.51 -14.43
N THR A 95 5.76 -9.68 -13.47
CA THR A 95 6.65 -9.25 -12.37
C THR A 95 6.82 -10.31 -11.28
N LEU A 96 5.94 -11.31 -11.21
CA LEU A 96 5.95 -12.35 -10.17
C LEU A 96 6.68 -13.64 -10.60
N ALA A 97 7.16 -13.71 -11.85
CA ALA A 97 7.82 -14.88 -12.43
C ALA A 97 9.30 -14.62 -12.83
N GLY A 98 9.97 -13.67 -12.15
CA GLY A 98 11.40 -13.40 -12.28
C GLY A 98 12.25 -14.20 -11.30
#